data_AF-A0A1Y2T2Q2-F1
#
_entry.id   AF-A0A1Y2T2Q2-F1
#
_cell.length_a   1.000
_cell.length_b   1.000
_cell.length_c   1.000
_cell.angle_alpha   90.00
_cell.angle_beta   90.00
_cell.angle_gamma   90.00
#
_symmetry.space_group_name_H-M   'P 1'
#
loop_
_entity.id
_entity.type
_entity.pdbx_description
1 polymer ?
#
loop_
_entity_poly.entity_id
_entity_poly.type
_entity_poly.pdbx_seq_one_letter_code
_entity_poly.pdbx_strand_id
1 'polypeptide(L)'
;MQQNGGVRFAPVLGGVLCPQCTDEGEGALRLSLGALETMKRLLDGDIRRAHMVRLSGELAAEIDRALSAYILARTERRLKSKEFLDTLRSAR
;
A
#
# COMPACT_ATOMS: atom_id res chain seq x y z
N MET A 1 7.07 21.57 12.61
CA MET A 1 7.98 21.43 11.45
C MET A 1 8.29 19.96 11.28
N GLN A 2 7.67 19.26 10.32
CA GLN A 2 7.97 17.86 10.00
C GLN A 2 8.35 17.81 8.52
N GLN A 3 9.62 17.45 8.28
CA GLN A 3 10.31 17.60 7.01
C GLN A 3 9.78 16.63 5.96
N ASN A 4 9.41 17.22 4.82
CA ASN A 4 8.98 16.59 3.57
C ASN A 4 10.10 15.77 2.92
N GLY A 5 9.95 14.45 2.93
CA GLY A 5 10.62 13.54 1.99
C GLY A 5 9.63 12.44 1.63
N GLY A 6 8.65 12.74 0.78
CA GLY A 6 7.62 11.78 0.41
C GLY A 6 8.23 10.63 -0.40
N VAL A 7 8.23 9.42 0.17
CA VAL A 7 8.57 8.21 -0.58
C VAL A 7 7.45 7.87 -1.54
N ARG A 8 7.79 7.19 -2.64
CA ARG A 8 6.78 6.63 -3.53
C ARG A 8 6.87 5.12 -3.55
N PHE A 9 5.74 4.44 -3.62
CA PHE A 9 5.67 3.02 -3.87
C PHE A 9 5.48 2.79 -5.36
N ALA A 10 6.37 2.01 -5.97
CA ALA A 10 6.30 1.64 -7.39
C ALA A 10 5.71 0.23 -7.52
N PRO A 11 4.43 0.08 -7.91
CA PRO A 11 3.77 -1.23 -7.94
C PRO A 11 4.44 -2.23 -8.88
N VAL A 12 4.93 -1.78 -10.04
CA VAL A 12 5.60 -2.66 -11.01
C VAL A 12 6.94 -3.16 -10.48
N LEU A 13 7.72 -2.26 -9.88
CA LEU A 13 9.04 -2.59 -9.31
C LEU A 13 8.94 -3.34 -7.97
N GLY A 14 7.79 -3.26 -7.28
CA GLY A 14 7.50 -3.98 -6.04
C GLY A 14 8.17 -3.39 -4.79
N GLY A 15 8.62 -2.14 -4.86
CA GLY A 15 9.37 -1.50 -3.77
C GLY A 15 9.04 -0.01 -3.63
N VAL A 16 9.84 0.67 -2.81
CA VAL A 16 9.76 2.12 -2.64
C VAL A 16 10.91 2.84 -3.34
N LEU A 17 10.59 3.96 -3.97
CA LEU A 17 11.52 4.86 -4.62
C LEU A 17 11.96 5.94 -3.63
N CYS A 18 13.27 6.16 -3.58
CA CYS A 18 13.82 7.32 -2.91
C CYS A 18 13.49 8.60 -3.70
N PRO A 19 13.64 9.79 -3.10
CA PRO A 19 13.34 11.05 -3.79
C PRO A 19 14.09 11.24 -5.12
N GLN A 20 15.31 10.68 -5.23
CA GLN A 20 16.14 10.79 -6.43
C GLN A 20 15.65 9.90 -7.59
N CYS A 21 14.95 8.80 -7.28
CA CYS A 21 14.43 7.84 -8.26
C CYS A 21 12.94 8.05 -8.57
N THR A 22 12.38 9.22 -8.22
CA THR A 22 10.92 9.46 -8.25
C THR A 22 10.29 9.22 -9.63
N ASP A 23 11.04 9.46 -10.70
CA ASP A 23 10.57 9.34 -12.09
C ASP A 23 10.74 7.92 -12.68
N GLU A 24 11.34 6.98 -11.94
CA GLU A 24 11.68 5.63 -12.43
C GLU A 24 10.53 4.61 -12.32
N GLY A 25 9.41 4.97 -11.67
CA GLY A 25 8.29 4.06 -11.44
C GLY A 25 7.01 4.47 -12.14
N GLU A 26 6.65 3.76 -13.21
CA GLU A 26 5.32 3.87 -13.80
C GLU A 26 4.25 3.56 -12.74
N GLY A 27 3.25 4.45 -12.64
CA GLY A 27 2.18 4.31 -11.66
C GLY A 27 2.62 4.45 -10.20
N ALA A 28 3.79 5.04 -9.93
CA ALA A 28 4.29 5.21 -8.56
C ALA A 28 3.35 6.09 -7.70
N LEU A 29 2.92 5.54 -6.56
CA LEU A 29 1.97 6.12 -5.63
C LEU A 29 2.73 6.82 -4.49
N ARG A 30 2.30 8.03 -4.10
CA ARG A 30 2.82 8.64 -2.87
C ARG A 30 2.42 7.80 -1.67
N LEU A 31 3.36 7.60 -0.74
CA LEU A 31 3.12 6.98 0.55
C LEU A 31 3.53 7.93 1.68
N SER A 32 2.69 8.00 2.71
CA SER A 32 3.07 8.54 4.00
C SER A 32 4.14 7.68 4.66
N LEU A 33 4.94 8.28 5.54
CA LEU A 33 5.90 7.54 6.35
C LEU A 33 5.20 6.52 7.26
N GLY A 34 4.00 6.84 7.74
CA GLY A 34 3.18 5.93 8.53
C GLY A 34 2.80 4.68 7.74
N ALA A 35 2.41 4.83 6.46
CA ALA A 35 2.11 3.70 5.59
C ALA A 35 3.35 2.84 5.32
N LEU A 36 4.49 3.47 4.99
CA LEU A 36 5.75 2.75 4.79
C LEU A 36 6.14 1.91 6.02
N GLU A 37 6.16 2.55 7.19
CA GLU A 37 6.57 1.89 8.43
C GLU A 37 5.60 0.77 8.84
N THR A 38 4.31 0.97 8.61
CA THR A 38 3.31 -0.08 8.83
C THR A 38 3.51 -1.26 7.90
N MET A 39 3.73 -1.01 6.60
CA MET A 39 3.99 -2.07 5.62
C MET A 39 5.25 -2.86 5.99
N LYS A 40 6.32 -2.18 6.41
CA LYS A 40 7.54 -2.84 6.93
C LYS A 40 7.24 -3.74 8.13
N ARG A 41 6.52 -3.23 9.12
CA ARG A 41 6.12 -4.01 10.32
C ARG A 41 5.28 -5.24 9.98
N LEU A 42 4.39 -5.13 8.98
CA LEU A 42 3.59 -6.25 8.51
C LEU A 42 4.43 -7.29 7.76
N LEU A 43 5.45 -6.87 7.02
CA LEU A 43 6.40 -7.74 6.31
C LEU A 43 7.36 -8.48 7.25
N ASP A 44 7.90 -7.76 8.24
CA ASP A 44 8.85 -8.32 9.22
C ASP A 44 8.16 -9.12 10.34
N GLY A 45 6.85 -8.90 10.51
CA GLY A 45 6.05 -9.48 11.57
C GLY A 45 5.49 -10.86 11.27
N ASP A 46 4.96 -11.51 12.31
CA ASP A 46 4.19 -12.75 12.14
C ASP A 46 2.81 -12.44 11.56
N ILE A 47 2.53 -12.93 10.35
CA ILE A 47 1.26 -12.75 9.66
C ILE A 47 0.05 -13.19 10.52
N ARG A 48 0.21 -14.18 11.40
CA ARG A 48 -0.84 -14.63 12.33
C ARG A 48 -1.25 -13.54 13.31
N ARG A 49 -0.38 -12.56 13.55
CA ARG A 49 -0.60 -11.40 14.43
C ARG A 49 -0.92 -10.12 13.66
N ALA A 50 -1.01 -10.14 12.33
CA ALA A 50 -1.27 -8.94 11.53
C ALA A 50 -2.58 -8.23 11.93
N HIS A 51 -3.60 -8.98 12.34
CA HIS A 51 -4.89 -8.45 12.82
C HIS A 51 -4.77 -7.59 14.10
N MET A 52 -3.66 -7.67 14.83
CA MET A 52 -3.39 -6.85 16.01
C MET A 52 -2.92 -5.44 15.66
N VAL A 53 -2.48 -5.21 14.42
CA VAL A 53 -2.04 -3.90 13.95
C VAL A 53 -3.27 -3.00 13.75
N ARG A 54 -3.42 -1.99 14.61
CA ARG A 54 -4.51 -1.02 14.51
C ARG A 54 -4.14 0.08 13.52
N LEU A 55 -4.95 0.25 12.49
CA LEU A 55 -4.78 1.27 11.46
C LEU A 55 -5.92 2.29 11.57
N SER A 56 -5.60 3.57 11.36
CA SER A 56 -6.64 4.57 11.07
C SER A 56 -7.27 4.26 9.70
N GLY A 57 -8.49 4.75 9.46
CA GLY A 57 -9.16 4.55 8.17
C GLY A 57 -8.37 5.11 6.99
N GLU A 58 -7.72 6.26 7.18
CA GLU A 58 -6.86 6.89 6.17
C GLU A 58 -5.63 6.03 5.85
N LEU A 59 -4.94 5.54 6.89
CA LEU A 59 -3.75 4.70 6.74
C LEU A 59 -4.09 3.36 6.09
N ALA A 60 -5.22 2.76 6.48
CA ALA A 60 -5.72 1.52 5.88
C ALA A 60 -6.04 1.72 4.39
N ALA A 61 -6.70 2.83 4.03
CA ALA A 61 -7.03 3.14 2.64
C ALA A 61 -5.78 3.43 1.79
N GLU A 62 -4.76 4.07 2.35
CA GLU A 62 -3.48 4.29 1.68
C GLU A 62 -2.75 2.98 1.38
N ILE A 63 -2.65 2.09 2.37
CA ILE A 63 -2.03 0.76 2.21
C ILE A 63 -2.85 -0.12 1.26
N ASP A 64 -4.19 -0.11 1.33
CA ASP A 64 -5.06 -0.87 0.42
C ASP A 64 -4.83 -0.48 -1.04
N ARG A 65 -4.70 0.83 -1.34
CA ARG A 65 -4.39 1.31 -2.69
C ARG A 65 -3.03 0.81 -3.17
N ALA A 66 -2.00 0.92 -2.33
CA ALA A 66 -0.65 0.48 -2.69
C ALA A 66 -0.57 -1.03 -2.96
N LEU A 67 -1.12 -1.85 -2.06
CA LEU A 67 -1.13 -3.31 -2.21
C LEU A 67 -2.03 -3.76 -3.35
N SER A 68 -3.19 -3.12 -3.57
CA SER A 68 -4.07 -3.44 -4.70
C SER A 68 -3.38 -3.18 -6.03
N ALA A 69 -2.67 -2.05 -6.16
CA ALA A 69 -1.89 -1.74 -7.35
C ALA A 69 -0.73 -2.74 -7.56
N TYR A 70 -0.04 -3.14 -6.48
CA TYR A 70 1.02 -4.16 -6.55
C TYR A 70 0.49 -5.52 -7.01
N ILE A 71 -0.60 -5.97 -6.40
CA ILE A 71 -1.25 -7.24 -6.75
C ILE A 71 -1.69 -7.19 -8.21
N LEU A 72 -2.36 -6.12 -8.64
CA LEU A 72 -2.78 -5.97 -10.04
C LEU A 72 -1.58 -6.00 -11.01
N ALA A 73 -0.47 -5.34 -10.66
CA ALA A 73 0.75 -5.36 -11.47
C ALA A 73 1.37 -6.76 -11.56
N ARG A 74 1.16 -7.64 -10.57
CA ARG A 74 1.68 -9.02 -10.57
C ARG A 74 0.72 -10.06 -11.15
N THR A 75 -0.58 -9.83 -11.05
CA THR A 75 -1.60 -10.77 -11.56
C THR A 75 -2.09 -10.39 -12.95
N GLU A 76 -1.85 -9.15 -13.39
CA GLU A 76 -2.37 -8.52 -14.62
C GLU A 76 -3.91 -8.58 -14.74
N ARG A 77 -4.58 -8.91 -13.63
CA ARG A 77 -6.03 -9.12 -13.55
C ARG A 77 -6.53 -8.71 -12.19
N ARG A 78 -7.70 -8.05 -12.17
CA ARG A 78 -8.38 -7.69 -10.93
C ARG A 78 -8.85 -8.95 -10.20
N LEU A 79 -8.68 -8.97 -8.88
CA LEU A 79 -9.17 -10.05 -8.05
C LEU A 79 -10.67 -9.89 -7.80
N LYS A 80 -11.48 -10.84 -8.27
CA LYS A 80 -12.93 -10.87 -8.03
C LYS A 80 -13.28 -10.85 -6.54
N SER A 81 -12.45 -11.47 -5.70
CA SER A 81 -12.61 -11.45 -4.24
C SER A 81 -12.47 -10.04 -3.65
N LYS A 82 -11.54 -9.22 -4.17
CA LYS A 82 -11.41 -7.82 -3.75
C LYS A 82 -12.63 -7.00 -4.16
N GLU A 83 -13.11 -7.17 -5.39
CA GLU A 83 -14.31 -6.47 -5.88
C GLU A 83 -15.56 -6.82 -5.06
N PHE A 84 -15.73 -8.10 -4.71
CA PHE A 84 -16.79 -8.54 -3.82
C PHE A 84 -16.69 -7.90 -2.43
N LEU A 85 -15.50 -7.89 -1.82
CA LEU A 85 -15.29 -7.25 -0.52
C LEU A 85 -15.56 -5.73 -0.56
N ASP A 86 -15.19 -5.06 -1.64
CA ASP A 86 -15.43 -3.63 -1.80
C ASP A 86 -16.93 -3.33 -1.90
N THR A 87 -17.67 -4.18 -2.61
CA THR A 87 -19.15 -4.10 -2.71
C THR A 87 -19.81 -4.23 -1.33
N LEU A 88 -19.32 -5.17 -0.49
CA LEU A 88 -19.82 -5.34 0.88
C LEU A 88 -19.51 -4.16 1.80
N ARG A 89 -18.37 -3.48 1.60
CA ARG A 89 -17.99 -2.30 2.39
C ARG A 89 -18.79 -1.06 1.99
N SER A 90 -19.13 -0.89 0.71
CA SER A 90 -19.91 0.25 0.22
C SER A 90 -21.41 0.13 0.50
N ALA A 91 -21.91 -1.07 0.80
CA ALA A 91 -23.31 -1.31 1.14
C ALA A 91 -23.65 -1.04 2.62
N ARG A 92 -22.69 -0.58 3.43
CA ARG A 92 -22.87 -0.20 4.83
C ARG A 92 -23.14 1.30 5.00
#